data_AF-A0A0A3JBR2-F1
#
_entry.id   AF-A0A0A3JBR2-F1
#
_cell.length_a   1.000
_cell.length_b   1.000
_cell.length_c   1.000
_cell.angle_alpha   90.00
_cell.angle_beta   90.00
_cell.angle_gamma   90.00
#
_symmetry.space_group_name_H-M   'P 1'
#
loop_
_entity.id
_entity.type
_entity.pdbx_description
1 polymer ?
#
loop_
_entity_poly.entity_id
_entity_poly.type
_entity_poly.pdbx_seq_one_letter_code
_entity_poly.pdbx_strand_id
1 'polypeptide(L)'
;MKRINFVLAAFVISGLLAGCTEEAVPQLKKEVKDEQVMEVMNDKKVWKDVSTPEGFNKYGIEPTLQAWIAYHAEEMAKTTDVHEYATKATAISTESSKYFRVQGEYLQKDFTTLQVLGTTISHFMYVRLEEEKQGIGTAEATESLHKAITYFTELLHDLDIIINHDGKGELYGVTNQLDGQKAAELEAFIY
;
A
#
# COMPACT_ATOMS: atom_id res chain seq x y z
N MET A 1 46.99 -7.14 19.69
CA MET A 1 48.01 -6.97 18.62
C MET A 1 48.20 -8.30 17.91
N LYS A 2 48.12 -8.24 16.58
CA LYS A 2 48.69 -9.12 15.54
C LYS A 2 48.43 -10.64 15.55
N ARG A 3 47.91 -11.05 14.38
CA ARG A 3 47.56 -12.39 13.91
C ARG A 3 48.82 -13.26 13.71
N ILE A 4 48.71 -14.54 14.07
CA ILE A 4 49.70 -15.58 13.77
C ILE A 4 49.32 -16.19 12.41
N ASN A 5 50.25 -16.13 11.46
CA ASN A 5 50.19 -16.89 10.21
C ASN A 5 50.56 -18.35 10.48
N PHE A 6 49.78 -19.28 9.96
CA PHE A 6 50.26 -20.64 9.71
C PHE A 6 49.96 -21.05 8.28
N VAL A 7 51.04 -21.39 7.58
CA VAL A 7 51.11 -22.08 6.30
C VAL A 7 51.09 -23.57 6.58
N LEU A 8 50.30 -24.35 5.86
CA LEU A 8 50.45 -25.81 5.68
C LEU A 8 49.80 -26.16 4.34
N ALA A 9 50.59 -26.38 3.29
CA ALA A 9 51.30 -27.62 2.95
C ALA A 9 50.45 -28.49 2.00
N ALA A 10 50.90 -28.53 0.75
CA ALA A 10 50.37 -29.39 -0.30
C ALA A 10 50.68 -30.87 -0.02
N PHE A 11 49.71 -31.75 -0.30
CA PHE A 11 49.97 -33.18 -0.48
C PHE A 11 49.67 -33.58 -1.93
N VAL A 12 50.63 -34.29 -2.50
CA VAL A 12 50.69 -34.81 -3.87
C VAL A 12 50.22 -36.26 -3.91
N ILE A 13 49.25 -36.52 -4.80
CA ILE A 13 49.05 -37.67 -5.71
C ILE A 13 49.52 -39.07 -5.27
N SER A 14 48.61 -40.05 -5.27
CA SER A 14 48.78 -41.35 -5.97
C SER A 14 47.54 -42.25 -5.85
N GLY A 15 47.21 -42.98 -6.93
CA GLY A 15 46.25 -44.09 -6.89
C GLY A 15 45.40 -44.26 -8.15
N LEU A 16 46.00 -44.76 -9.24
CA LEU A 16 45.27 -45.37 -10.36
C LEU A 16 44.72 -46.74 -9.94
N LEU A 17 43.42 -46.98 -10.13
CA LEU A 17 42.90 -48.30 -10.50
C LEU A 17 41.82 -48.12 -11.57
N ALA A 18 41.99 -48.87 -12.66
CA ALA A 18 41.17 -48.86 -13.85
C ALA A 18 39.86 -49.65 -13.66
N GLY A 19 38.77 -49.13 -14.20
CA GLY A 19 37.47 -49.80 -14.37
C GLY A 19 36.64 -49.01 -15.39
N CYS A 20 36.18 -49.70 -16.43
CA CYS A 20 35.74 -49.15 -17.71
C CYS A 20 34.40 -48.37 -17.70
N THR A 21 34.45 -47.20 -18.35
CA THR A 21 33.48 -46.54 -19.24
C THR A 21 31.99 -46.46 -18.85
N GLU A 22 31.60 -45.26 -18.43
CA GLU A 22 30.42 -44.55 -18.96
C GLU A 22 30.80 -43.05 -19.09
N GLU A 23 30.45 -42.42 -20.21
CA GLU A 23 30.87 -41.06 -20.57
C GLU A 23 30.34 -40.02 -19.57
N ALA A 24 31.24 -39.47 -18.75
CA ALA A 24 30.94 -38.32 -17.91
C ALA A 24 31.22 -37.01 -18.67
N VAL A 25 30.13 -36.35 -19.04
CA VAL A 25 30.02 -34.97 -19.52
C VAL A 25 30.98 -34.03 -18.77
N PRO A 26 31.71 -33.12 -19.45
CA PRO A 26 32.55 -32.14 -18.77
C PRO A 26 31.68 -31.27 -17.86
N GLN A 27 32.01 -31.24 -16.56
CA GLN A 27 31.46 -30.27 -15.64
C GLN A 27 31.83 -28.86 -16.12
N LEU A 28 30.86 -28.19 -16.75
CA LEU A 28 30.88 -26.74 -16.93
C LEU A 28 31.06 -26.12 -15.54
N LYS A 29 32.13 -25.35 -15.40
CA LYS A 29 32.26 -24.35 -14.34
C LYS A 29 30.96 -23.53 -14.33
N LYS A 30 30.15 -23.70 -13.29
CA LYS A 30 29.12 -22.71 -12.96
C LYS A 30 29.87 -21.44 -12.55
N GLU A 31 30.08 -20.57 -13.53
CA GLU A 31 30.14 -19.13 -13.29
C GLU A 31 28.88 -18.79 -12.49
N VAL A 32 29.06 -18.41 -11.23
CA VAL A 32 28.03 -17.72 -10.46
C VAL A 32 27.91 -16.36 -11.13
N LYS A 33 27.04 -16.28 -12.13
CA LYS A 33 26.47 -14.99 -12.52
C LYS A 33 25.64 -14.53 -11.34
N ASP A 34 26.06 -13.43 -10.74
CA ASP A 34 25.19 -12.58 -9.95
C ASP A 34 23.87 -12.44 -10.69
N GLU A 35 22.82 -13.08 -10.17
CA GLU A 35 21.45 -12.72 -10.48
C GLU A 35 21.24 -11.33 -9.89
N GLN A 36 21.57 -10.31 -10.68
CA GLN A 36 20.77 -9.10 -10.66
C GLN A 36 19.35 -9.56 -11.02
N VAL A 37 18.56 -9.80 -9.98
CA VAL A 37 17.10 -9.80 -10.07
C VAL A 37 16.76 -8.41 -10.59
N MET A 38 16.65 -8.28 -11.92
CA MET A 38 15.88 -7.21 -12.51
C MET A 38 14.48 -7.41 -11.97
N GLU A 39 14.12 -6.61 -10.97
CA GLU A 39 12.74 -6.44 -10.55
C GLU A 39 11.97 -6.17 -11.85
N VAL A 40 11.16 -7.14 -12.28
CA VAL A 40 10.28 -6.96 -13.42
C VAL A 40 9.36 -5.81 -12.99
N MET A 41 9.60 -4.61 -13.53
CA MET A 41 8.74 -3.47 -13.30
C MET A 41 7.32 -3.95 -13.59
N ASN A 42 6.50 -4.06 -12.55
CA ASN A 42 5.11 -4.35 -12.74
C ASN A 42 4.49 -3.09 -13.32
N ASP A 43 4.24 -3.08 -14.64
CA ASP A 43 3.66 -1.94 -15.36
C ASP A 43 2.39 -1.40 -14.69
N LYS A 44 1.67 -2.25 -13.94
CA LYS A 44 0.47 -1.90 -13.16
C LYS A 44 0.74 -0.95 -11.98
N LYS A 45 1.96 -0.96 -11.44
CA LYS A 45 2.41 -0.11 -10.32
C LYS A 45 3.04 1.20 -10.80
N VAL A 46 3.43 1.30 -12.06
CA VAL A 46 3.90 2.59 -12.61
C VAL A 46 2.70 3.53 -12.66
N TRP A 47 2.79 4.65 -11.96
CA TRP A 47 1.68 5.59 -11.84
C TRP A 47 2.07 7.00 -12.25
N LYS A 48 1.06 7.80 -12.58
CA LYS A 48 1.21 9.20 -12.94
C LYS A 48 -0.01 10.00 -12.53
N ASP A 49 0.19 11.16 -11.92
CA ASP A 49 -0.89 12.11 -11.71
C ASP A 49 -1.34 12.76 -13.04
N VAL A 50 -2.63 12.65 -13.33
CA VAL A 50 -3.31 13.27 -14.47
C VAL A 50 -4.59 13.99 -14.02
N SER A 51 -4.63 14.41 -12.76
CA SER A 51 -5.73 15.14 -12.13
C SER A 51 -5.95 16.51 -12.76
N THR A 52 -7.15 17.05 -12.59
CA THR A 52 -7.50 18.37 -13.14
C THR A 52 -7.41 19.46 -12.06
N PRO A 53 -7.01 20.71 -12.41
CA PRO A 53 -6.80 21.78 -11.42
C PRO A 53 -8.03 22.18 -10.59
N GLU A 54 -9.24 21.89 -11.07
CA GLU A 54 -10.50 22.33 -10.46
C GLU A 54 -10.74 21.72 -9.07
N GLY A 55 -10.12 20.57 -8.77
CA GLY A 55 -10.31 19.87 -7.50
C GLY A 55 -9.60 20.49 -6.30
N PHE A 56 -8.64 21.37 -6.53
CA PHE A 56 -7.69 21.73 -5.47
C PHE A 56 -7.95 23.09 -4.80
N ASN A 57 -8.78 23.95 -5.40
CA ASN A 57 -8.92 25.35 -4.98
C ASN A 57 -9.80 25.59 -3.74
N LYS A 58 -10.14 24.53 -2.99
CA LYS A 58 -11.11 24.62 -1.87
C LYS A 58 -10.46 24.84 -0.49
N TYR A 59 -9.21 24.45 -0.32
CA TYR A 59 -8.59 24.34 1.01
C TYR A 59 -7.48 25.35 1.31
N GLY A 60 -7.21 26.27 0.37
CA GLY A 60 -6.08 27.22 0.53
C GLY A 60 -4.71 26.53 0.48
N ILE A 61 -4.64 25.33 -0.09
CA ILE A 61 -3.43 24.54 -0.30
C ILE A 61 -2.93 24.69 -1.74
N GLU A 62 -1.70 24.24 -2.00
CA GLU A 62 -1.17 24.18 -3.37
C GLU A 62 -2.06 23.28 -4.26
N PRO A 63 -2.35 23.66 -5.52
CA PRO A 63 -3.31 22.94 -6.33
C PRO A 63 -2.75 21.66 -6.97
N THR A 64 -2.28 20.73 -6.13
CA THR A 64 -1.63 19.47 -6.54
C THR A 64 -2.21 18.28 -5.78
N LEU A 65 -2.13 17.09 -6.38
CA LEU A 65 -2.54 15.85 -5.72
C LEU A 65 -1.72 15.59 -4.45
N GLN A 66 -0.43 15.91 -4.51
CA GLN A 66 0.51 15.87 -3.39
C GLN A 66 0.01 16.68 -2.19
N ALA A 67 -0.31 17.96 -2.40
CA ALA A 67 -0.76 18.82 -1.31
C ALA A 67 -2.14 18.40 -0.80
N TRP A 68 -3.03 17.95 -1.69
CA TRP A 68 -4.36 17.50 -1.31
C TRP A 68 -4.32 16.24 -0.43
N ILE A 69 -3.53 15.23 -0.81
CA ILE A 69 -3.44 13.99 -0.02
C ILE A 69 -2.79 14.25 1.34
N ALA A 70 -1.71 15.05 1.40
CA ALA A 70 -1.05 15.40 2.64
C ALA A 70 -1.99 16.15 3.60
N TYR A 71 -2.71 17.15 3.08
CA TYR A 71 -3.69 17.92 3.85
C TYR A 71 -4.76 17.01 4.46
N HIS A 72 -5.36 16.12 3.65
CA HIS A 72 -6.43 15.26 4.15
C HIS A 72 -5.93 14.13 5.05
N ALA A 73 -4.75 13.57 4.81
CA ALA A 73 -4.14 12.59 5.71
C ALA A 73 -3.92 13.21 7.11
N GLU A 74 -3.37 14.42 7.17
CA GLU A 74 -3.15 15.15 8.42
C GLU A 74 -4.46 15.52 9.12
N GLU A 75 -5.43 16.09 8.39
CA GLU A 75 -6.70 16.54 8.95
C GLU A 75 -7.56 15.37 9.46
N MET A 76 -7.62 14.28 8.71
CA MET A 76 -8.42 13.11 9.10
C MET A 76 -7.82 12.40 10.31
N ALA A 77 -6.48 12.34 10.42
CA ALA A 77 -5.81 11.79 11.61
C ALA A 77 -6.10 12.57 12.90
N LYS A 78 -6.39 13.87 12.80
CA LYS A 78 -6.74 14.73 13.95
C LYS A 78 -8.25 14.79 14.23
N THR A 79 -9.09 14.31 13.32
CA THR A 79 -10.54 14.44 13.45
C THR A 79 -11.09 13.33 14.36
N THR A 80 -11.51 13.71 15.57
CA THR A 80 -12.03 12.74 16.57
C THR A 80 -13.55 12.66 16.62
N ASP A 81 -14.26 13.72 16.21
CA ASP A 81 -15.71 13.72 16.16
C ASP A 81 -16.20 12.87 14.97
N VAL A 82 -17.04 11.88 15.24
CA VAL A 82 -17.46 10.90 14.24
C VAL A 82 -18.35 11.54 13.16
N HIS A 83 -19.16 12.55 13.52
CA HIS A 83 -20.05 13.24 12.57
C HIS A 83 -19.24 14.17 11.64
N GLU A 84 -18.29 14.90 12.20
CA GLU A 84 -17.31 15.68 11.44
C GLU A 84 -16.49 14.79 10.51
N TYR A 85 -15.98 13.66 11.02
CA TYR A 85 -15.22 12.70 10.24
C TYR A 85 -16.04 12.19 9.06
N ALA A 86 -17.27 11.74 9.30
CA ALA A 86 -18.14 11.23 8.24
C ALA A 86 -18.37 12.30 7.17
N THR A 87 -18.63 13.55 7.57
CA THR A 87 -18.84 14.66 6.64
C THR A 87 -17.59 14.91 5.77
N LYS A 88 -16.40 14.92 6.38
CA LYS A 88 -15.13 15.08 5.66
C LYS A 88 -14.87 13.90 4.72
N ALA A 89 -15.09 12.66 5.17
CA ALA A 89 -14.92 11.46 4.37
C ALA A 89 -15.82 11.44 3.12
N THR A 90 -17.09 11.87 3.26
CA THR A 90 -18.00 12.03 2.11
C THR A 90 -17.48 13.06 1.11
N ALA A 91 -16.97 14.20 1.60
CA ALA A 91 -16.41 15.25 0.74
C ALA A 91 -15.18 14.74 -0.03
N ILE A 92 -14.25 14.08 0.66
CA ILE A 92 -13.04 13.48 0.08
C ILE A 92 -13.41 12.42 -0.98
N SER A 93 -14.37 11.55 -0.69
CA SER A 93 -14.88 10.55 -1.65
C SER A 93 -15.48 11.21 -2.91
N THR A 94 -16.28 12.26 -2.72
CA THR A 94 -16.87 13.01 -3.84
C THR A 94 -15.79 13.69 -4.68
N GLU A 95 -14.83 14.36 -4.05
CA GLU A 95 -13.77 15.11 -4.71
C GLU A 95 -12.80 14.20 -5.45
N SER A 96 -12.38 13.09 -4.83
CA SER A 96 -11.53 12.07 -5.48
C SER A 96 -12.20 11.44 -6.70
N SER A 97 -13.48 11.14 -6.63
CA SER A 97 -14.22 10.64 -7.80
C SER A 97 -14.34 11.68 -8.93
N LYS A 98 -14.36 12.97 -8.61
CA LYS A 98 -14.67 14.03 -9.57
C LYS A 98 -13.44 14.64 -10.22
N TYR A 99 -12.40 14.91 -9.46
CA TYR A 99 -11.28 15.75 -9.91
C TYR A 99 -9.93 15.02 -9.97
N PHE A 100 -9.73 14.01 -9.12
CA PHE A 100 -8.45 13.32 -9.04
C PHE A 100 -8.42 12.12 -9.96
N ARG A 101 -7.36 12.06 -10.76
CA ARG A 101 -7.15 11.02 -11.76
C ARG A 101 -5.69 10.63 -11.72
N VAL A 102 -5.44 9.37 -11.43
CA VAL A 102 -4.11 8.77 -11.53
C VAL A 102 -4.12 7.74 -12.65
N GLN A 103 -3.01 7.61 -13.37
CA GLN A 103 -2.71 6.43 -14.18
C GLN A 103 -1.98 5.42 -13.29
N GLY A 104 -2.08 4.12 -13.61
CA GLY A 104 -1.53 3.03 -12.78
C GLY A 104 -2.68 2.24 -12.15
N GLU A 105 -2.78 0.96 -12.49
CA GLU A 105 -3.92 0.11 -12.13
C GLU A 105 -4.09 0.00 -10.61
N TYR A 106 -3.00 -0.19 -9.87
CA TYR A 106 -3.08 -0.41 -8.43
C TYR A 106 -3.39 0.87 -7.67
N LEU A 107 -2.75 1.99 -8.01
CA LEU A 107 -3.09 3.28 -7.40
C LEU A 107 -4.52 3.72 -7.74
N GLN A 108 -5.01 3.47 -8.97
CA GLN A 108 -6.41 3.68 -9.32
C GLN A 108 -7.37 2.85 -8.45
N LYS A 109 -7.01 1.59 -8.19
CA LYS A 109 -7.77 0.72 -7.30
C LYS A 109 -7.80 1.29 -5.88
N ASP A 110 -6.68 1.78 -5.36
CA ASP A 110 -6.61 2.40 -4.02
C ASP A 110 -7.47 3.67 -3.91
N PHE A 111 -7.48 4.55 -4.92
CA PHE A 111 -8.40 5.69 -4.95
C PHE A 111 -9.88 5.27 -5.06
N THR A 112 -10.17 4.19 -5.77
CA THR A 112 -11.52 3.62 -5.84
C THR A 112 -11.95 3.08 -4.48
N THR A 113 -11.07 2.38 -3.78
CA THR A 113 -11.28 1.89 -2.42
C THR A 113 -11.53 3.06 -1.45
N LEU A 114 -10.78 4.16 -1.57
CA LEU A 114 -11.00 5.38 -0.78
C LEU A 114 -12.41 5.96 -1.01
N GLN A 115 -12.86 6.01 -2.27
CA GLN A 115 -14.21 6.45 -2.61
C GLN A 115 -15.28 5.56 -1.95
N VAL A 116 -15.13 4.25 -2.06
CA VAL A 116 -16.05 3.26 -1.49
C VAL A 116 -16.12 3.36 0.03
N LEU A 117 -14.97 3.49 0.71
CA LEU A 117 -14.93 3.66 2.16
C LEU A 117 -15.65 4.94 2.60
N GLY A 118 -15.48 6.08 1.91
CA GLY A 118 -16.20 7.30 2.26
C GLY A 118 -17.73 7.17 2.11
N THR A 119 -18.19 6.43 1.11
CA THR A 119 -19.62 6.11 0.93
C THR A 119 -20.11 5.15 2.03
N THR A 120 -19.29 4.16 2.39
CA THR A 120 -19.56 3.18 3.45
C THR A 120 -19.69 3.86 4.82
N ILE A 121 -18.79 4.78 5.15
CA ILE A 121 -18.87 5.60 6.37
C ILE A 121 -20.17 6.39 6.40
N SER A 122 -20.53 7.04 5.28
CA SER A 122 -21.79 7.81 5.17
C SER A 122 -23.02 6.91 5.40
N HIS A 123 -22.99 5.70 4.86
CA HIS A 123 -24.05 4.71 5.03
C HIS A 123 -24.18 4.26 6.50
N PHE A 124 -23.08 3.84 7.14
CA PHE A 124 -23.13 3.40 8.54
C PHE A 124 -23.51 4.53 9.50
N MET A 125 -23.09 5.76 9.23
CA MET A 125 -23.55 6.94 9.97
C MET A 125 -25.07 7.10 9.85
N TYR A 126 -25.62 6.98 8.64
CA TYR A 126 -27.06 7.05 8.42
C TYR A 126 -27.81 5.94 9.18
N VAL A 127 -27.37 4.68 9.05
CA VAL A 127 -27.98 3.54 9.75
C VAL A 127 -27.98 3.76 11.25
N ARG A 128 -26.84 4.15 11.82
CA ARG A 128 -26.72 4.46 13.26
C ARG A 128 -27.70 5.53 13.70
N LEU A 129 -27.82 6.63 12.95
CA LEU A 129 -28.75 7.72 13.28
C LEU A 129 -30.22 7.27 13.23
N GLU A 130 -30.58 6.40 12.28
CA GLU A 130 -31.94 5.84 12.21
C GLU A 130 -32.22 4.85 13.35
N GLU A 131 -31.24 4.03 13.74
CA GLU A 131 -31.35 3.15 14.91
C GLU A 131 -31.47 3.95 16.21
N GLU A 132 -30.72 5.04 16.37
CA GLU A 132 -30.83 5.95 17.51
C GLU A 132 -32.23 6.58 17.58
N LYS A 133 -32.79 7.04 16.46
CA LYS A 133 -34.18 7.58 16.40
C LYS A 133 -35.23 6.54 16.78
N GLN A 134 -34.99 5.27 16.46
CA GLN A 134 -35.88 4.16 16.79
C GLN A 134 -35.65 3.61 18.21
N GLY A 135 -34.61 4.07 18.91
CA GLY A 135 -34.22 3.58 20.23
C GLY A 135 -33.60 2.17 20.21
N ILE A 136 -33.09 1.72 19.06
CA ILE A 136 -32.55 0.38 18.83
C ILE A 136 -31.04 0.32 19.07
N GLY A 137 -30.32 1.43 18.83
CA GLY A 137 -28.88 1.62 19.03
C GLY A 137 -28.03 0.33 19.03
N THR A 138 -27.62 -0.15 17.86
CA THR A 138 -26.84 -1.40 17.79
C THR A 138 -25.33 -1.15 17.93
N ALA A 139 -24.65 -2.10 18.59
CA ALA A 139 -23.19 -2.13 18.63
C ALA A 139 -22.59 -2.38 17.23
N GLU A 140 -23.28 -3.16 16.40
CA GLU A 140 -22.81 -3.59 15.07
C GLU A 140 -22.63 -2.42 14.09
N ALA A 141 -23.61 -1.51 14.00
CA ALA A 141 -23.48 -0.31 13.16
C ALA A 141 -22.33 0.60 13.64
N THR A 142 -22.14 0.68 14.95
CA THR A 142 -21.06 1.48 15.56
C THR A 142 -19.69 0.86 15.30
N GLU A 143 -19.55 -0.46 15.45
CA GLU A 143 -18.31 -1.20 15.15
C GLU A 143 -17.95 -1.11 13.66
N SER A 144 -18.93 -1.29 12.77
CA SER A 144 -18.74 -1.21 11.32
C SER A 144 -18.33 0.20 10.89
N LEU A 145 -18.94 1.23 11.48
CA LEU A 145 -18.56 2.63 11.29
C LEU A 145 -17.12 2.89 11.73
N HIS A 146 -16.73 2.45 12.93
CA HIS A 146 -15.37 2.61 13.42
C HIS A 146 -14.36 1.89 12.53
N LYS A 147 -14.66 0.66 12.09
CA LYS A 147 -13.79 -0.09 11.19
C LYS A 147 -13.59 0.61 9.85
N ALA A 148 -14.67 1.16 9.27
CA ALA A 148 -14.59 1.94 8.03
C ALA A 148 -13.77 3.23 8.20
N ILE A 149 -13.94 3.94 9.33
CA ILE A 149 -13.14 5.12 9.68
C ILE A 149 -11.66 4.75 9.80
N THR A 150 -11.33 3.65 10.49
CA THR A 150 -9.95 3.19 10.62
C THR A 150 -9.32 2.95 9.25
N TYR A 151 -9.93 2.14 8.38
CA TYR A 151 -9.36 1.89 7.07
C TYR A 151 -9.28 3.13 6.20
N PHE A 152 -10.24 4.06 6.29
CA PHE A 152 -10.18 5.31 5.53
C PHE A 152 -8.98 6.16 5.96
N THR A 153 -8.73 6.29 7.26
CA THR A 153 -7.54 6.98 7.79
C THR A 153 -6.25 6.27 7.38
N GLU A 154 -6.18 4.94 7.57
CA GLU A 154 -5.00 4.14 7.22
C GLU A 154 -4.68 4.23 5.72
N LEU A 155 -5.71 4.22 4.86
CA LEU A 155 -5.55 4.32 3.42
C LEU A 155 -5.08 5.71 2.97
N LEU A 156 -5.63 6.79 3.55
CA LEU A 156 -5.15 8.15 3.28
C LEU A 156 -3.67 8.31 3.70
N HIS A 157 -3.30 7.77 4.85
CA HIS A 157 -1.92 7.77 5.32
C HIS A 157 -1.00 7.02 4.35
N ASP A 158 -1.34 5.79 3.97
CA ASP A 158 -0.51 5.02 3.04
C ASP A 158 -0.42 5.71 1.66
N LEU A 159 -1.51 6.33 1.18
CA LEU A 159 -1.52 7.12 -0.05
C LEU A 159 -0.60 8.35 0.02
N ASP A 160 -0.56 9.03 1.17
CA ASP A 160 0.39 10.13 1.40
C ASP A 160 1.84 9.62 1.32
N ILE A 161 2.16 8.49 1.96
CA ILE A 161 3.48 7.86 1.86
C ILE A 161 3.82 7.49 0.40
N ILE A 162 2.88 6.94 -0.36
CA ILE A 162 3.08 6.59 -1.77
C ILE A 162 3.36 7.84 -2.62
N ILE A 163 2.57 8.89 -2.46
CA ILE A 163 2.56 10.05 -3.36
C ILE A 163 3.63 11.07 -2.99
N ASN A 164 3.85 11.30 -1.70
CA ASN A 164 4.74 12.37 -1.19
C ASN A 164 6.08 11.86 -0.66
N HIS A 165 6.20 10.55 -0.41
CA HIS A 165 7.39 9.96 0.20
C HIS A 165 7.99 8.81 -0.61
N ASP A 166 7.64 8.69 -1.88
CA ASP A 166 8.11 7.63 -2.79
C ASP A 166 7.91 6.22 -2.23
N GLY A 167 6.83 6.01 -1.47
CA GLY A 167 6.52 4.74 -0.79
C GLY A 167 7.41 4.42 0.41
N LYS A 168 8.23 5.38 0.89
CA LYS A 168 9.15 5.19 2.01
C LYS A 168 8.60 5.83 3.28
N GLY A 169 8.16 5.01 4.21
CA GLY A 169 7.65 5.45 5.51
C GLY A 169 7.04 4.30 6.29
N GLU A 170 6.48 4.62 7.45
CA GLU A 170 5.63 3.67 8.18
C GLU A 170 4.32 3.50 7.41
N LEU A 171 3.89 2.26 7.23
CA LEU A 171 2.71 1.88 6.47
C LEU A 171 1.78 1.04 7.33
N TYR A 172 0.47 1.25 7.16
CA TYR A 172 -0.55 0.34 7.70
C TYR A 172 -0.74 -0.89 6.82
N GLY A 173 -0.33 -0.80 5.55
CA GLY A 173 -0.29 -1.89 4.59
C GLY A 173 -1.67 -2.21 4.01
N VAL A 174 -2.50 -1.18 3.79
CA VAL A 174 -3.86 -1.34 3.25
C VAL A 174 -3.95 -1.08 1.74
N THR A 175 -2.86 -0.67 1.11
CA THR A 175 -2.81 -0.31 -0.32
C THR A 175 -2.43 -1.49 -1.22
N ASN A 176 -3.06 -1.55 -2.40
CA ASN A 176 -2.67 -2.44 -3.48
C ASN A 176 -1.35 -1.99 -4.12
N GLN A 177 -1.11 -0.67 -4.21
CA GLN A 177 0.07 -0.11 -4.85
C GLN A 177 1.39 -0.61 -4.26
N LEU A 178 1.43 -0.86 -2.95
CA LEU A 178 2.60 -1.38 -2.23
C LEU A 178 2.48 -2.86 -1.83
N ASP A 179 1.53 -3.60 -2.40
CA ASP A 179 1.22 -4.99 -2.00
C ASP A 179 1.01 -5.14 -0.49
N GLY A 180 0.26 -4.21 0.11
CA GLY A 180 0.03 -4.17 1.54
C GLY A 180 -0.61 -5.45 2.08
N GLN A 181 -0.09 -5.94 3.20
CA GLN A 181 -0.53 -7.19 3.83
C GLN A 181 -2.01 -7.21 4.25
N LYS A 182 -2.63 -6.03 4.42
CA LYS A 182 -4.04 -5.85 4.76
C LYS A 182 -4.92 -5.47 3.55
N ALA A 183 -4.36 -5.33 2.35
CA ALA A 183 -5.14 -4.94 1.17
C ALA A 183 -6.31 -5.90 0.89
N ALA A 184 -6.08 -7.21 1.01
CA ALA A 184 -7.12 -8.24 0.85
C ALA A 184 -8.18 -8.20 1.97
N GLU A 185 -7.77 -7.86 3.21
CA GLU A 185 -8.67 -7.71 4.35
C GLU A 185 -9.61 -6.52 4.14
N LEU A 186 -9.06 -5.40 3.67
CA LEU A 186 -9.84 -4.21 3.31
C LEU A 186 -10.81 -4.50 2.15
N GLU A 187 -10.35 -5.20 1.11
CA GLU A 187 -11.23 -5.57 -0.01
C GLU A 187 -12.41 -6.43 0.42
N ALA A 188 -12.19 -7.42 1.29
CA ALA A 188 -13.25 -8.26 1.84
C ALA A 188 -14.20 -7.51 2.79
N PHE A 189 -13.79 -6.36 3.34
CA PHE A 189 -14.65 -5.55 4.17
C PHE A 189 -15.64 -4.71 3.36
N ILE A 190 -15.27 -4.31 2.13
CA ILE A 190 -16.06 -3.38 1.31
C ILE A 190 -16.80 -4.06 0.13
N TYR A 191 -16.53 -5.34 -0.15
CA TYR A 191 -17.17 -6.15 -1.21
C TYR A 191 -17.69 -7.48 -0.68
#